data_AF-C6LAB3-F1
#
_entry.id   AF-C6LAB3-F1
#
_cell.length_a   1.000
_cell.length_b   1.000
_cell.length_c   1.000
_cell.angle_alpha   90.00
_cell.angle_beta   90.00
_cell.angle_gamma   90.00
#
_symmetry.space_group_name_H-M   'P 1'
#
loop_
_entity.id
_entity.type
_entity.pdbx_description
1 polymer ?
#
loop_
_entity_poly.entity_id
_entity_poly.type
_entity_poly.pdbx_seq_one_letter_code
_entity_poly.pdbx_strand_id
1 'polypeptide(L)'
;MQEIQKVIENADVVLIGIGDEFTEKKAAKEDIIKAYNILAKLVSGKPWFAVTVNTDDLIYESQLNKFFIVAPCGSEAAGNVVTMENYDESAYLPQWQFYRNWLASTIGKKLCILELGVGLAYPSVIRLPFEKTALLNQKATLVRVHSKLAQAPEELAERSICVSELPVRYLTDLCGSAADEES
;
A
#
# COMPACT_ATOMS: atom_id res chain seq x y z
N MET A 1 1.05 18.45 11.48
CA MET A 1 0.85 17.67 10.24
C MET A 1 2.05 16.76 9.95
N GLN A 2 1.82 15.45 9.91
CA GLN A 2 2.87 14.42 9.77
C GLN A 2 3.44 14.35 8.34
N GLU A 3 4.66 13.88 8.17
CA GLU A 3 5.41 13.93 6.89
C GLU A 3 4.70 13.19 5.75
N ILE A 4 4.11 12.03 6.03
CA ILE A 4 3.33 11.24 5.05
C ILE A 4 2.08 11.98 4.53
N GLN A 5 1.36 12.71 5.41
CA GLN A 5 0.16 13.47 5.03
C GLN A 5 0.53 14.55 4.01
N LYS A 6 1.63 15.27 4.26
CA LYS A 6 2.18 16.27 3.33
C LYS A 6 2.52 15.67 1.97
N VAL A 7 3.13 14.48 1.93
CA VAL A 7 3.47 13.83 0.66
C VAL A 7 2.21 13.45 -0.12
N ILE A 8 1.22 12.85 0.56
CA ILE A 8 -0.05 12.45 -0.07
C ILE A 8 -0.83 13.68 -0.57
N GLU A 9 -0.92 14.75 0.22
CA GLU A 9 -1.58 16.00 -0.15
C GLU A 9 -0.95 16.67 -1.37
N ASN A 10 0.39 16.65 -1.45
CA ASN A 10 1.14 17.24 -2.56
C ASN A 10 1.21 16.34 -3.81
N ALA A 11 0.83 15.07 -3.69
CA ALA A 11 0.80 14.14 -4.81
C ALA A 11 -0.41 14.37 -5.71
N ASP A 12 -0.24 14.15 -7.00
CA ASP A 12 -1.33 14.12 -7.98
C ASP A 12 -2.06 12.77 -7.92
N VAL A 13 -1.36 11.71 -7.51
CA VAL A 13 -1.82 10.32 -7.52
C VAL A 13 -1.06 9.48 -6.49
N VAL A 14 -1.71 8.47 -5.91
CA VAL A 14 -1.14 7.57 -4.89
C VAL A 14 -1.17 6.11 -5.34
N LEU A 15 -0.01 5.46 -5.40
CA LEU A 15 0.12 4.02 -5.59
C LEU A 15 0.40 3.35 -4.24
N ILE A 16 -0.41 2.38 -3.85
CA ILE A 16 -0.37 1.76 -2.52
C ILE A 16 0.04 0.29 -2.65
N GLY A 17 0.99 -0.12 -1.84
CA GLY A 17 1.46 -1.49 -1.71
C GLY A 17 1.21 -1.98 -0.29
N ILE A 18 0.39 -3.02 -0.13
CA ILE A 18 0.08 -3.62 1.16
C ILE A 18 0.74 -4.99 1.24
N GLY A 19 1.46 -5.25 2.34
CA GLY A 19 2.10 -6.55 2.53
C GLY A 19 1.93 -7.18 3.89
N ASP A 20 2.87 -8.08 4.19
CA ASP A 20 2.81 -9.11 5.22
C ASP A 20 2.86 -8.61 6.66
N GLU A 21 2.94 -7.29 6.91
CA GLU A 21 2.69 -6.72 8.24
C GLU A 21 1.23 -6.31 8.49
N PHE A 22 0.36 -6.30 7.46
CA PHE A 22 -1.09 -6.18 7.60
C PHE A 22 -1.74 -7.55 7.79
N THR A 23 -1.51 -8.18 8.93
CA THR A 23 -2.02 -9.54 9.22
C THR A 23 -2.31 -9.72 10.70
N GLU A 24 -3.27 -10.59 11.03
CA GLU A 24 -3.64 -10.91 12.41
C GLU A 24 -2.49 -11.52 13.24
N LYS A 25 -1.42 -11.97 12.60
CA LYS A 25 -0.18 -12.37 13.29
C LYS A 25 0.62 -11.20 13.87
N LYS A 26 0.31 -9.97 13.47
CA LYS A 26 1.08 -8.75 13.78
C LYS A 26 0.27 -7.69 14.53
N ALA A 27 -1.04 -7.66 14.35
CA ALA A 27 -1.96 -6.73 15.01
C ALA A 27 -3.33 -7.37 15.17
N ALA A 28 -4.17 -6.83 16.06
CA ALA A 28 -5.55 -7.27 16.20
C ALA A 28 -6.35 -6.95 14.93
N LYS A 29 -7.33 -7.80 14.57
CA LYS A 29 -8.17 -7.60 13.39
C LYS A 29 -8.82 -6.21 13.39
N GLU A 30 -9.32 -5.76 14.54
CA GLU A 30 -9.95 -4.45 14.69
C GLU A 30 -8.98 -3.30 14.34
N ASP A 31 -7.72 -3.41 14.75
CA ASP A 31 -6.69 -2.41 14.45
C ASP A 31 -6.29 -2.43 12.97
N ILE A 32 -6.27 -3.60 12.33
CA ILE A 32 -6.02 -3.73 10.88
C ILE A 32 -7.13 -3.04 10.09
N ILE A 33 -8.39 -3.32 10.42
CA ILE A 33 -9.54 -2.67 9.78
C ILE A 33 -9.53 -1.16 10.03
N LYS A 34 -9.22 -0.73 11.26
CA LYS A 34 -9.05 0.69 11.60
C LYS A 34 -7.95 1.34 10.77
N ALA A 35 -6.80 0.69 10.60
CA ALA A 35 -5.69 1.17 9.78
C ALA A 35 -6.07 1.30 8.30
N TYR A 36 -6.79 0.34 7.72
CA TYR A 36 -7.32 0.47 6.35
C TYR A 36 -8.32 1.62 6.22
N ASN A 37 -9.17 1.84 7.22
CA ASN A 37 -10.11 2.96 7.20
C ASN A 37 -9.41 4.32 7.33
N ILE A 38 -8.31 4.40 8.08
CA ILE A 38 -7.46 5.59 8.13
C ILE A 38 -6.78 5.81 6.77
N LEU A 39 -6.26 4.75 6.15
CA LEU A 39 -5.72 4.81 4.80
C LEU A 39 -6.75 5.34 3.80
N ALA A 40 -8.00 4.84 3.85
CA ALA A 40 -9.09 5.33 3.00
C ALA A 40 -9.34 6.83 3.17
N LYS A 41 -9.26 7.35 4.40
CA LYS A 41 -9.36 8.79 4.67
C LYS A 41 -8.17 9.57 4.13
N LEU A 42 -6.95 9.06 4.32
CA LEU A 42 -5.72 9.72 3.86
C LEU A 42 -5.69 9.93 2.35
N VAL A 43 -6.17 8.95 1.58
CA VAL A 43 -6.19 9.03 0.11
C VAL A 43 -7.50 9.58 -0.45
N SER A 44 -8.42 10.01 0.42
CA SER A 44 -9.69 10.59 0.00
C SER A 44 -9.46 11.85 -0.84
N GLY A 45 -10.20 11.98 -1.94
CA GLY A 45 -10.04 13.09 -2.88
C GLY A 45 -8.81 13.00 -3.81
N LYS A 46 -8.00 11.94 -3.70
CA LYS A 46 -6.88 11.66 -4.61
C LYS A 46 -7.17 10.43 -5.47
N PRO A 47 -6.78 10.41 -6.75
CA PRO A 47 -6.71 9.16 -7.51
C PRO A 47 -5.72 8.20 -6.84
N TRP A 48 -6.15 6.97 -6.57
CA TRP A 48 -5.30 5.95 -5.95
C TRP A 48 -5.54 4.55 -6.51
N PHE A 49 -4.58 3.67 -6.30
CA PHE A 49 -4.69 2.23 -6.57
C PHE A 49 -3.89 1.42 -5.57
N ALA A 50 -4.44 0.30 -5.09
CA ALA A 50 -3.78 -0.60 -4.16
C ALA A 50 -3.46 -1.96 -4.80
N VAL A 51 -2.24 -2.43 -4.56
CA VAL A 51 -1.81 -3.80 -4.80
C VAL A 51 -1.54 -4.44 -3.43
N THR A 52 -2.11 -5.61 -3.18
CA THR A 52 -1.89 -6.36 -1.93
C THR A 52 -1.34 -7.75 -2.23
N VAL A 53 -0.42 -8.23 -1.39
CA VAL A 53 0.01 -9.64 -1.39
C VAL A 53 -0.72 -10.47 -0.33
N ASN A 54 -1.56 -9.84 0.49
CA ASN A 54 -2.31 -10.53 1.53
C ASN A 54 -3.53 -11.24 0.94
N THR A 55 -3.78 -12.43 1.45
CA THR A 55 -4.85 -13.34 0.99
C THR A 55 -6.01 -13.45 1.98
N ASP A 56 -5.92 -12.77 3.13
CA ASP A 56 -6.90 -12.82 4.23
C ASP A 56 -8.20 -12.04 3.97
N ASP A 57 -8.29 -11.37 2.82
CA ASP A 57 -9.44 -10.57 2.37
C ASP A 57 -9.83 -9.39 3.28
N LEU A 58 -9.07 -9.09 4.34
CA LEU A 58 -9.39 -8.05 5.33
C LEU A 58 -9.44 -6.65 4.71
N ILE A 59 -8.66 -6.40 3.66
CA ILE A 59 -8.69 -5.13 2.92
C ILE A 59 -10.09 -4.83 2.36
N TYR A 60 -10.87 -5.86 2.01
CA TYR A 60 -12.22 -5.72 1.47
C TYR A 60 -13.30 -5.52 2.54
N GLU A 61 -12.99 -5.75 3.81
CA GLU A 61 -13.85 -5.40 4.95
C GLU A 61 -13.74 -3.90 5.33
N SER A 62 -12.84 -3.15 4.68
CA SER A 62 -12.61 -1.73 4.94
C SER A 62 -13.49 -0.79 4.10
N GLN A 63 -13.33 0.53 4.32
CA GLN A 63 -13.96 1.59 3.54
C GLN A 63 -13.27 1.86 2.18
N LEU A 64 -12.19 1.16 1.85
CA LEU A 64 -11.55 1.29 0.54
C LEU A 64 -12.48 0.77 -0.56
N ASN A 65 -12.56 1.51 -1.67
CA ASN A 65 -13.32 1.05 -2.82
C ASN A 65 -12.60 -0.12 -3.50
N LYS A 66 -13.19 -1.32 -3.41
CA LYS A 66 -12.68 -2.56 -4.00
C LYS A 66 -12.32 -2.46 -5.48
N PHE A 67 -12.92 -1.54 -6.23
CA PHE A 67 -12.63 -1.35 -7.65
C PHE A 67 -11.18 -0.89 -7.91
N PHE A 68 -10.51 -0.28 -6.93
CA PHE A 68 -9.12 0.19 -7.05
C PHE A 68 -8.13 -0.70 -6.31
N ILE A 69 -8.49 -1.97 -6.10
CA ILE A 69 -7.65 -2.95 -5.39
C ILE A 69 -7.38 -4.12 -6.31
N VAL A 70 -6.16 -4.66 -6.30
CA VAL A 70 -5.83 -5.95 -6.91
C VAL A 70 -5.05 -6.79 -5.89
N ALA A 71 -5.38 -8.09 -5.84
CA ALA A 71 -4.74 -9.07 -4.97
C ALA A 71 -4.14 -10.22 -5.79
N PRO A 72 -2.94 -10.05 -6.39
CA PRO A 72 -2.33 -11.05 -7.28
C PRO A 72 -1.86 -12.33 -6.59
N CYS A 73 -1.95 -12.40 -5.26
CA CYS A 73 -1.65 -13.61 -4.49
C CYS A 73 -2.92 -14.44 -4.18
N GLY A 74 -4.09 -13.95 -4.56
CA GLY A 74 -5.37 -14.65 -4.41
C GLY A 74 -6.19 -14.24 -3.18
N SER A 75 -7.12 -15.12 -2.81
CA SER A 75 -8.09 -14.95 -1.72
C SER A 75 -8.31 -16.29 -1.01
N GLU A 76 -8.21 -16.28 0.32
CA GLU A 76 -8.49 -17.44 1.16
C GLU A 76 -9.98 -17.77 1.14
N ALA A 77 -10.87 -16.77 1.15
CA ALA A 77 -12.31 -16.98 1.09
C ALA A 77 -12.76 -17.65 -0.21
N ALA A 78 -12.07 -17.36 -1.33
CA ALA A 78 -12.33 -17.99 -2.62
C ALA A 78 -11.68 -19.37 -2.78
N GLY A 79 -10.82 -19.79 -1.83
CA GLY A 79 -10.05 -21.04 -1.94
C GLY A 79 -9.06 -21.02 -3.10
N ASN A 80 -8.54 -19.84 -3.47
CA ASN A 80 -7.59 -19.66 -4.56
C ASN A 80 -6.45 -18.77 -4.10
N VAL A 81 -5.35 -19.37 -3.64
CA VAL A 81 -4.16 -18.65 -3.16
C VAL A 81 -2.91 -19.14 -3.88
N VAL A 82 -1.92 -18.27 -4.04
CA VAL A 82 -0.70 -18.51 -4.83
C VAL A 82 0.14 -19.70 -4.35
N THR A 83 -0.08 -20.19 -3.13
CA THR A 83 0.61 -21.36 -2.58
C THR A 83 -0.07 -22.69 -2.92
N MET A 84 -1.25 -22.68 -3.55
CA MET A 84 -1.96 -23.89 -3.97
C MET A 84 -1.46 -24.38 -5.34
N GLU A 85 -1.45 -25.69 -5.55
CA GLU A 85 -1.03 -26.30 -6.82
C GLU A 85 -1.92 -25.89 -8.01
N ASN A 86 -3.21 -25.68 -7.75
CA ASN A 86 -4.22 -25.30 -8.72
C ASN A 86 -4.53 -23.79 -8.69
N TYR A 87 -3.56 -22.96 -8.33
CA TYR A 87 -3.72 -21.51 -8.33
C TYR A 87 -4.15 -20.99 -9.72
N ASP A 88 -5.27 -20.28 -9.76
CA ASP A 88 -5.84 -19.72 -10.98
C ASP A 88 -5.72 -18.18 -10.98
N GLU A 89 -4.96 -17.67 -11.95
CA GLU A 89 -4.76 -16.23 -12.13
C GLU A 89 -5.97 -15.53 -12.75
N SER A 90 -6.88 -16.28 -13.40
CA SER A 90 -8.01 -15.73 -14.15
C SER A 90 -8.88 -14.79 -13.31
N ALA A 91 -8.98 -15.04 -12.01
CA ALA A 91 -9.74 -14.25 -11.06
C ALA A 91 -9.24 -12.80 -10.93
N TYR A 92 -7.92 -12.56 -10.98
CA TYR A 92 -7.34 -11.23 -10.77
C TYR A 92 -6.79 -10.59 -12.06
N LEU A 93 -6.57 -11.36 -13.13
CA LEU A 93 -5.98 -10.88 -14.39
C LEU A 93 -6.69 -9.65 -15.00
N PRO A 94 -8.04 -9.56 -15.05
CA PRO A 94 -8.71 -8.36 -15.56
C PRO A 94 -8.40 -7.11 -14.73
N GLN A 95 -8.41 -7.26 -13.40
CA GLN A 95 -8.10 -6.18 -12.47
C GLN A 95 -6.61 -5.80 -12.50
N TRP A 96 -5.72 -6.77 -12.73
CA TRP A 96 -4.30 -6.53 -12.98
C TRP A 96 -4.07 -5.73 -14.27
N GLN A 97 -4.81 -6.02 -15.34
CA GLN A 97 -4.75 -5.21 -16.56
C GLN A 97 -5.21 -3.78 -16.30
N PHE A 98 -6.27 -3.59 -15.52
CA PHE A 98 -6.75 -2.28 -15.13
C PHE A 98 -5.69 -1.51 -14.31
N TYR A 99 -5.07 -2.16 -13.32
CA TYR A 99 -3.93 -1.63 -12.57
C TYR A 99 -2.78 -1.20 -13.49
N ARG A 100 -2.36 -2.04 -14.45
CA ARG A 100 -1.26 -1.70 -15.37
C ARG A 100 -1.59 -0.48 -16.24
N ASN A 101 -2.82 -0.38 -16.73
CA ASN A 101 -3.29 0.77 -17.50
C ASN A 101 -3.34 2.04 -16.64
N TRP A 102 -3.83 1.92 -15.39
CA TRP A 102 -3.85 2.99 -14.42
C TRP A 102 -2.43 3.47 -14.11
N LEU A 103 -1.48 2.55 -13.90
CA LEU A 103 -0.08 2.87 -13.60
C LEU A 103 0.57 3.64 -14.75
N ALA A 104 0.34 3.24 -16.00
CA ALA A 104 0.82 3.99 -17.16
C ALA A 104 0.27 5.43 -17.21
N SER A 105 -0.95 5.66 -16.71
CA SER A 105 -1.53 7.01 -16.61
C SER A 105 -0.89 7.90 -15.54
N THR A 106 0.02 7.36 -14.72
CA THR A 106 0.75 8.11 -13.68
C THR A 106 2.06 8.73 -14.18
N ILE A 107 2.49 8.40 -15.40
CA ILE A 107 3.73 8.92 -15.99
C ILE A 107 3.69 10.46 -16.03
N GLY A 108 4.76 11.09 -15.53
CA GLY A 108 4.92 12.54 -15.50
C GLY A 108 4.15 13.27 -14.40
N LYS A 109 3.36 12.57 -13.59
CA LYS A 109 2.65 13.09 -12.41
C LYS A 109 3.50 12.98 -11.14
N LYS A 110 3.22 13.83 -10.15
CA LYS A 110 3.74 13.68 -8.78
C LYS A 110 3.09 12.45 -8.15
N LEU A 111 3.83 11.35 -8.10
CA LEU A 111 3.33 10.06 -7.63
C LEU A 111 3.82 9.80 -6.20
N CYS A 112 2.89 9.64 -5.25
CA CYS A 112 3.22 9.06 -3.96
C CYS A 112 3.17 7.53 -4.08
N ILE A 113 4.27 6.85 -3.83
CA ILE A 113 4.32 5.39 -3.74
C ILE A 113 4.36 5.04 -2.26
N LEU A 114 3.26 4.52 -1.73
CA LEU A 114 3.09 4.21 -0.32
C LEU A 114 3.17 2.70 -0.10
N GLU A 115 4.29 2.23 0.43
CA GLU A 115 4.49 0.84 0.85
C GLU A 115 4.25 0.67 2.35
N LEU A 116 3.29 -0.18 2.69
CA LEU A 116 2.87 -0.45 4.06
C LEU A 116 3.11 -1.93 4.36
N GLY A 117 4.15 -2.22 5.12
CA GLY A 117 4.45 -3.58 5.58
C GLY A 117 4.80 -4.55 4.47
N VAL A 118 5.32 -4.06 3.34
CA VAL A 118 5.68 -4.91 2.19
C VAL A 118 6.98 -5.62 2.49
N GLY A 119 6.95 -6.89 2.88
CA GLY A 119 8.13 -7.72 3.09
C GLY A 119 8.78 -8.27 1.81
N LEU A 120 9.46 -9.42 1.96
CA LEU A 120 10.24 -10.09 0.91
C LEU A 120 9.66 -11.44 0.49
N ALA A 121 8.42 -11.77 0.89
CA ALA A 121 7.76 -13.01 0.48
C ALA A 121 7.48 -13.04 -1.04
N TYR A 122 6.94 -11.96 -1.59
CA TYR A 122 6.62 -11.80 -3.01
C TYR A 122 7.14 -10.46 -3.57
N PRO A 123 8.46 -10.24 -3.59
CA PRO A 123 9.05 -8.93 -3.91
C PRO A 123 8.80 -8.53 -5.37
N SER A 124 8.59 -9.49 -6.27
CA SER A 124 8.24 -9.27 -7.67
C SER A 124 6.83 -8.70 -7.89
N VAL A 125 5.95 -8.75 -6.89
CA VAL A 125 4.57 -8.25 -6.98
C VAL A 125 4.48 -6.76 -6.64
N ILE A 126 5.17 -6.33 -5.57
CA ILE A 126 5.09 -4.95 -5.06
C ILE A 126 6.47 -4.29 -5.00
N ARG A 127 7.35 -4.75 -4.12
CA ARG A 127 8.58 -4.04 -3.75
C ARG A 127 9.47 -3.69 -4.95
N LEU A 128 9.84 -4.68 -5.77
CA LEU A 128 10.70 -4.46 -6.93
C LEU A 128 10.00 -3.62 -8.03
N PRO A 129 8.73 -3.89 -8.40
CA PRO A 129 8.00 -3.02 -9.33
C PRO A 129 7.85 -1.57 -8.84
N PHE A 130 7.67 -1.35 -7.54
CA PHE A 130 7.46 -0.03 -6.96
C PHE A 130 8.76 0.77 -6.93
N GLU A 131 9.87 0.15 -6.52
CA GLU A 131 11.20 0.74 -6.62
C GLU A 131 11.53 1.10 -8.08
N LYS A 132 11.26 0.19 -9.03
CA LYS A 132 11.44 0.47 -10.46
C LYS A 132 10.58 1.65 -10.93
N THR A 133 9.34 1.73 -10.48
CA THR A 133 8.43 2.86 -10.78
C THR A 133 9.02 4.18 -10.24
N ALA A 134 9.53 4.17 -9.01
CA ALA A 134 10.12 5.34 -8.36
C ALA A 134 11.40 5.84 -9.06
N LEU A 135 12.23 4.89 -9.55
CA LEU A 135 13.44 5.19 -10.29
C LEU A 135 13.14 5.80 -11.68
N LEU A 136 12.10 5.30 -12.35
CA LEU A 136 11.69 5.79 -13.67
C LEU A 136 10.93 7.13 -13.61
N ASN A 137 10.12 7.34 -12.57
CA ASN A 137 9.40 8.60 -12.37
C ASN A 137 10.16 9.52 -11.40
N GLN A 138 10.89 10.49 -11.95
CA GLN A 138 11.67 11.46 -11.16
C GLN A 138 10.83 12.36 -10.23
N LYS A 139 9.51 12.44 -10.46
CA LYS A 139 8.57 13.17 -9.58
C LYS A 139 7.93 12.27 -8.52
N ALA A 140 8.28 10.98 -8.49
CA ALA A 140 7.77 10.06 -7.49
C ALA A 140 8.50 10.23 -6.15
N THR A 141 7.77 10.05 -5.07
CA THR A 141 8.29 9.93 -3.69
C THR A 141 7.88 8.57 -3.14
N LEU A 142 8.84 7.80 -2.63
CA LEU A 142 8.63 6.49 -2.02
C LEU A 142 8.47 6.65 -0.50
N VAL A 143 7.29 6.38 0.03
CA VAL A 143 7.06 6.27 1.48
C VAL A 143 7.01 4.80 1.84
N ARG A 144 7.93 4.35 2.68
CA ARG A 144 8.03 2.95 3.12
C ARG A 144 7.91 2.88 4.63
N VAL A 145 6.88 2.19 5.10
CA VAL A 145 6.65 1.92 6.52
C VAL A 145 6.78 0.42 6.76
N HIS A 146 7.77 0.02 7.55
CA HIS A 146 7.99 -1.39 7.88
C HIS A 146 8.79 -1.52 9.18
N SER A 147 8.42 -2.46 10.06
CA SER A 147 9.07 -2.59 11.37
C SER A 147 10.58 -2.95 11.34
N LYS A 148 11.05 -3.56 10.24
CA LYS A 148 12.43 -4.06 10.10
C LYS A 148 13.07 -3.76 8.75
N LEU A 149 12.28 -3.70 7.68
CA LEU A 149 12.76 -3.57 6.29
C LEU A 149 12.38 -2.23 5.68
N ALA A 150 12.52 -1.14 6.47
CA ALA A 150 12.11 0.20 6.07
C ALA A 150 13.09 0.89 5.11
N GLN A 151 14.33 0.41 5.01
CA GLN A 151 15.38 1.04 4.20
C GLN A 151 14.98 1.06 2.72
N ALA A 152 15.26 2.18 2.04
CA ALA A 152 15.13 2.33 0.59
C ALA A 152 16.50 2.13 -0.10
N PRO A 153 16.49 1.81 -1.42
CA PRO A 153 17.70 1.86 -2.24
C PRO A 153 18.38 3.23 -2.21
N GLU A 154 19.71 3.25 -2.34
CA GLU A 154 20.53 4.49 -2.28
C GLU A 154 20.09 5.52 -3.32
N GLU A 155 19.72 5.06 -4.52
CA GLU A 155 19.25 5.89 -5.63
C GLU A 155 17.91 6.61 -5.34
N LEU A 156 17.18 6.15 -4.32
CA LEU A 156 15.92 6.73 -3.86
C LEU A 156 16.07 7.47 -2.53
N ALA A 157 17.26 7.54 -1.93
CA ALA A 157 17.47 8.11 -0.59
C ALA A 157 16.89 9.54 -0.46
N GLU A 158 17.13 10.41 -1.44
CA GLU A 158 16.64 11.80 -1.44
C GLU A 158 15.14 11.94 -1.75
N ARG A 159 14.50 10.88 -2.26
CA ARG A 159 13.08 10.85 -2.65
C ARG A 159 12.33 9.75 -1.92
N SER A 160 12.81 9.37 -0.74
CA SER A 160 12.17 8.37 0.08
C SER A 160 12.02 8.80 1.52
N ILE A 161 10.94 8.35 2.14
CA ILE A 161 10.66 8.47 3.57
C ILE A 161 10.60 7.04 4.10
N CYS A 162 11.53 6.70 5.00
CA CYS A 162 11.67 5.37 5.57
C CYS A 162 11.26 5.40 7.05
N VAL A 163 10.14 4.76 7.39
CA VAL A 163 9.61 4.71 8.76
C VAL A 163 9.77 3.30 9.31
N SER A 164 10.60 3.18 10.35
CA SER A 164 10.90 1.89 11.01
C SER A 164 9.88 1.55 12.10
N GLU A 165 8.62 1.33 11.72
CA GLU A 165 7.52 1.03 12.63
C GLU A 165 6.56 -0.01 12.03
N LEU A 166 5.77 -0.68 12.88
CA LEU A 166 4.66 -1.52 12.42
C LEU A 166 3.60 -0.63 11.74
N PRO A 167 3.24 -0.86 10.47
CA PRO A 167 2.43 0.08 9.70
C PRO A 167 1.00 0.20 10.20
N VAL A 168 0.43 -0.89 10.75
CA VAL A 168 -0.90 -0.85 11.39
C VAL A 168 -0.89 0.14 12.55
N ARG A 169 0.10 0.02 13.45
CA ARG A 169 0.28 0.93 14.59
C ARG A 169 0.55 2.37 14.13
N TYR A 170 1.48 2.54 13.19
CA TYR A 170 1.82 3.84 12.64
C TYR A 170 0.58 4.57 12.12
N LEU A 171 -0.25 3.90 11.29
CA LEU A 171 -1.49 4.48 10.78
C LEU A 171 -2.51 4.78 11.89
N THR A 172 -2.68 3.90 12.87
CA THR A 172 -3.62 4.16 13.97
C THR A 172 -3.21 5.35 14.84
N ASP A 173 -1.91 5.56 15.01
CA ASP A 173 -1.34 6.66 15.79
C ASP A 173 -1.47 8.01 15.06
N LEU A 174 -1.54 8.01 13.72
CA LEU A 174 -1.85 9.22 12.93
C LEU A 174 -3.14 9.91 13.39
N CYS A 175 -4.16 9.11 13.73
CA CYS A 175 -5.47 9.61 14.12
C CYS A 175 -5.50 10.08 15.60
N GLY A 176 -4.58 9.58 16.44
CA GLY A 176 -4.45 10.01 17.84
C GLY A 176 -3.86 11.42 17.96
N SER A 177 -3.01 11.82 17.01
CA SER A 177 -2.37 13.16 17.01
C SER A 177 -3.24 14.31 16.50
N ALA A 178 -4.43 14.02 15.94
CA ALA A 178 -5.33 15.04 15.40
C ALA A 178 -6.39 15.53 16.40
N ALA A 179 -6.49 14.91 17.58
CA ALA A 179 -7.48 15.28 18.61
C ALA A 179 -6.98 16.37 19.58
N ASP A 180 -5.69 16.74 19.53
CA ASP A 180 -5.06 17.67 20.47
C ASP A 180 -4.76 19.08 19.86
N GLU A 181 -5.15 19.35 18.61
CA GLU A 181 -4.94 20.67 17.95
C GLU A 181 -6.23 21.53 17.86
N GLU A 182 -7.36 21.08 18.42
CA GLU A 182 -8.64 21.83 18.42
C GLU A 182 -9.22 22.12 19.82
N SER A 183 -8.39 22.12 20.87
CA SER A 183 -8.78 22.56 22.22
C SER A 183 -8.20 23.92 22.61
#